data_AF-A0A1K2HE29-F1
#
_entry.id   AF-A0A1K2HE29-F1
#
_cell.length_a   1.000
_cell.length_b   1.000
_cell.length_c   1.000
_cell.angle_alpha   90.00
_cell.angle_beta   90.00
_cell.angle_gamma   90.00
#
_symmetry.space_group_name_H-M   'P 1'
#
loop_
_entity.id
_entity.type
_entity.pdbx_description
1 polymer ?
#
loop_
_entity_poly.entity_id
_entity_poly.type
_entity_poly.pdbx_seq_one_letter_code
_entity_poly.pdbx_strand_id
1 'polypeptide(L)'
;MKKWQKLGLGLLTMAAVTSLAACGNASSKGGGDDFLYVFNGKGEIADPLKKVVEEYGKENNIKVKTYTLSVGTTNGNEVQTTEFSSKTPPTIFSSGTLTNWGPDSGDYMQDINKIDNAKLKKLADEIPAAQRLTAKNGENFGLPYNIEGYGYQVDKNVLKDLFEGDTDALLADLKAEPDYTSWQTFVKAVDAYIKDGTVSPVTVNGHTYTFAAEKKGLAKELNGVFVESGAELWTY
;
A
#
# COMPACT_ATOMS: atom_id res chain seq x y z
N MET A 1 -65.96 -19.64 -44.10
CA MET A 1 -64.80 -19.21 -44.91
C MET A 1 -63.91 -18.28 -44.08
N LYS A 2 -62.68 -18.74 -43.82
CA LYS A 2 -61.37 -18.03 -43.75
C LYS A 2 -61.22 -16.86 -42.74
N LYS A 3 -60.39 -16.99 -41.68
CA LYS A 3 -58.90 -16.83 -41.61
C LYS A 3 -58.48 -15.35 -41.85
N TRP A 4 -57.62 -14.67 -41.09
CA TRP A 4 -56.39 -15.07 -40.40
C TRP A 4 -55.84 -13.95 -39.50
N GLN A 5 -54.94 -14.35 -38.60
CA GLN A 5 -54.00 -13.56 -37.80
C GLN A 5 -53.11 -12.62 -38.64
N LYS A 6 -52.66 -11.50 -38.04
CA LYS A 6 -51.31 -10.97 -38.26
C LYS A 6 -50.70 -10.46 -36.95
N LEU A 7 -49.53 -11.04 -36.65
CA LEU A 7 -48.49 -10.54 -35.75
C LEU A 7 -48.09 -9.11 -36.12
N GLY A 8 -47.87 -8.28 -35.10
CA GLY A 8 -47.16 -7.00 -35.20
C GLY A 8 -46.11 -6.92 -34.10
N LEU A 9 -44.86 -7.14 -34.47
CA LEU A 9 -43.65 -7.03 -33.68
C LEU A 9 -43.38 -5.54 -33.36
N GLY A 10 -43.18 -5.18 -32.10
CA GLY A 10 -42.82 -3.82 -31.68
C GLY A 10 -41.84 -3.86 -30.51
N LEU A 11 -40.54 -3.84 -30.82
CA LEU A 11 -39.48 -3.44 -29.89
C LEU A 11 -39.60 -1.93 -29.64
N LEU A 12 -39.60 -1.50 -28.37
CA LEU A 12 -38.92 -0.26 -27.97
C LEU A 12 -38.61 -0.25 -26.47
N THR A 13 -37.30 -0.18 -26.23
CA THR A 13 -36.55 0.09 -25.01
C THR A 13 -36.92 1.43 -24.35
N MET A 14 -36.87 1.50 -23.01
CA MET A 14 -36.03 2.48 -22.31
C MET A 14 -35.92 2.16 -20.82
N ALA A 15 -34.69 1.99 -20.34
CA ALA A 15 -34.34 1.97 -18.93
C ALA A 15 -34.44 3.39 -18.35
N ALA A 16 -35.03 3.53 -17.17
CA ALA A 16 -34.93 4.75 -16.37
C ALA A 16 -33.77 4.58 -15.38
N VAL A 17 -32.58 5.03 -15.78
CA VAL A 17 -31.47 5.30 -14.86
C VAL A 17 -31.75 6.67 -14.24
N THR A 18 -32.00 6.70 -12.94
CA THR A 18 -32.11 7.94 -12.17
C THR A 18 -30.73 8.58 -12.07
N SER A 19 -30.54 9.69 -12.78
CA SER A 19 -29.41 10.60 -12.61
C SER A 19 -29.49 11.29 -11.25
N LEU A 20 -28.50 11.04 -10.38
CA LEU A 20 -28.24 11.91 -9.25
C LEU A 20 -27.58 13.19 -9.77
N ALA A 21 -28.34 14.28 -9.73
CA ALA A 21 -27.81 15.63 -9.85
C ALA A 21 -27.02 15.97 -8.58
N ALA A 22 -25.69 16.10 -8.70
CA ALA A 22 -24.87 16.74 -7.67
C ALA A 22 -24.75 18.22 -7.99
N CYS A 23 -25.60 19.04 -7.36
CA CYS A 23 -25.40 20.48 -7.23
C CYS A 23 -24.56 20.73 -5.97
N GLY A 24 -23.35 21.25 -6.16
CA GLY A 24 -22.48 21.77 -5.11
C GLY A 24 -21.68 22.95 -5.67
N ASN A 25 -21.94 24.13 -5.14
CA ASN A 25 -21.57 25.44 -5.66
C ASN A 25 -20.05 25.69 -5.60
N ALA A 26 -19.35 25.65 -6.73
CA ALA A 26 -18.06 26.32 -6.93
C ALA A 26 -17.97 26.80 -8.38
N SER A 27 -17.77 28.10 -8.53
CA SER A 27 -17.77 28.84 -9.79
C SER A 27 -16.88 28.20 -10.86
N SER A 28 -17.52 27.80 -11.96
CA SER A 28 -16.88 27.27 -13.16
C SER A 28 -15.87 28.26 -13.76
N LYS A 29 -14.59 27.89 -13.80
CA LYS A 29 -13.64 28.37 -14.81
C LYS A 29 -13.51 27.25 -15.85
N GLY A 30 -14.17 27.44 -16.98
CA GLY A 30 -14.23 26.46 -18.06
C GLY A 30 -12.89 26.26 -18.79
N GLY A 31 -12.74 25.07 -19.38
CA GLY A 31 -11.78 24.82 -20.46
C GLY A 31 -10.88 23.59 -20.34
N GLY A 32 -11.12 22.67 -19.41
CA GLY A 32 -10.46 21.35 -19.39
C GLY A 32 -11.43 20.27 -19.88
N ASP A 33 -10.95 19.26 -20.59
CA ASP A 33 -11.69 18.00 -20.69
C ASP A 33 -11.98 17.52 -19.25
N ASP A 34 -13.25 17.36 -18.87
CA ASP A 34 -13.58 16.83 -17.55
C ASP A 34 -13.13 15.36 -17.50
N PHE A 35 -12.09 15.07 -16.73
CA PHE A 35 -11.63 13.71 -16.45
C PHE A 35 -11.36 13.52 -14.96
N LEU A 36 -11.60 12.31 -14.47
CA LEU A 36 -11.12 11.89 -13.16
C LEU A 36 -9.60 11.75 -13.23
N TYR A 37 -8.89 12.61 -12.51
CA TYR A 37 -7.43 12.56 -12.45
C TYR A 37 -6.96 11.91 -11.15
N VAL A 38 -6.27 10.78 -11.28
CA VAL A 38 -5.61 10.09 -10.17
C VAL A 38 -4.09 10.28 -10.22
N PHE A 39 -3.52 10.90 -9.19
CA PHE A 39 -2.07 10.98 -8.98
C PHE A 39 -1.62 9.91 -8.00
N ASN A 40 -0.68 9.06 -8.42
CA ASN A 40 -0.17 7.95 -7.63
C ASN A 40 1.30 8.15 -7.26
N GLY A 41 1.58 8.15 -5.96
CA GLY A 41 2.92 8.24 -5.41
C GLY A 41 3.68 6.91 -5.38
N LYS A 42 3.06 5.78 -5.74
CA LYS A 42 3.66 4.43 -5.64
C LYS A 42 3.88 3.79 -7.01
N GLY A 43 5.13 3.83 -7.48
CA GLY A 43 5.52 3.29 -8.78
C GLY A 43 5.31 1.78 -8.90
N GLU A 44 5.39 1.05 -7.79
CA GLU A 44 5.28 -0.40 -7.70
C GLU A 44 3.89 -0.91 -8.09
N ILE A 45 2.87 -0.05 -8.00
CA ILE A 45 1.48 -0.38 -8.33
C ILE A 45 0.96 0.41 -9.55
N ALA A 46 1.86 0.98 -10.37
CA ALA A 46 1.48 1.82 -11.51
C ALA A 46 0.48 1.14 -12.46
N ASP A 47 0.82 -0.07 -12.91
CA ASP A 47 0.00 -0.84 -13.86
C ASP A 47 -1.34 -1.30 -13.26
N PRO A 48 -1.38 -1.97 -12.08
CA PRO A 48 -2.66 -2.38 -11.50
C PRO A 48 -3.56 -1.19 -11.16
N LEU A 49 -3.03 -0.07 -10.66
CA LEU A 49 -3.83 1.11 -10.36
C LEU A 49 -4.40 1.73 -11.63
N LYS A 50 -3.57 1.91 -12.68
CA LYS A 50 -4.02 2.43 -13.98
C LYS A 50 -5.15 1.57 -14.54
N LYS A 51 -5.03 0.25 -14.44
CA LYS A 51 -6.08 -0.69 -14.88
C LYS A 51 -7.39 -0.47 -14.14
N VAL A 52 -7.37 -0.39 -12.81
CA VAL A 52 -8.58 -0.16 -11.99
C VAL A 52 -9.26 1.18 -12.34
N VAL A 53 -8.46 2.24 -12.52
CA VAL A 53 -8.98 3.57 -12.88
C VAL A 53 -9.61 3.56 -14.28
N GLU A 54 -8.98 2.88 -15.25
CA GLU A 54 -9.52 2.71 -16.60
C GLU A 54 -10.80 1.86 -16.64
N GLU A 55 -10.88 0.79 -15.85
CA GLU A 55 -12.08 -0.04 -15.71
C GLU A 55 -13.23 0.78 -15.11
N TYR A 56 -12.98 1.52 -14.02
CA TYR A 56 -13.95 2.44 -13.43
C TYR A 56 -14.43 3.50 -14.44
N GLY A 57 -13.51 4.06 -15.23
CA GLY A 57 -13.81 5.01 -16.29
C GLY A 57 -14.77 4.46 -17.34
N LYS A 58 -14.51 3.23 -17.80
CA LYS A 58 -15.38 2.52 -18.76
C LYS A 58 -16.74 2.20 -18.19
N GLU A 59 -16.80 1.68 -16.96
CA GLU A 59 -18.05 1.32 -16.28
C GLU A 59 -18.98 2.51 -16.06
N ASN A 60 -18.39 3.69 -15.77
CA ASN A 60 -19.13 4.91 -15.45
C ASN A 60 -19.21 5.91 -16.61
N ASN A 61 -18.67 5.56 -17.79
CA ASN A 61 -18.61 6.43 -18.96
C ASN A 61 -17.99 7.81 -18.67
N ILE A 62 -16.87 7.83 -17.94
CA ILE A 62 -16.10 9.04 -17.64
C ILE A 62 -14.69 8.94 -18.22
N LYS A 63 -14.13 10.08 -18.66
CA LYS A 63 -12.72 10.16 -19.02
C LYS A 63 -11.87 10.06 -17.75
N VAL A 64 -10.72 9.39 -17.85
CA VAL A 64 -9.80 9.23 -16.72
C VAL A 64 -8.36 9.53 -17.14
N LYS A 65 -7.56 10.04 -16.20
CA LYS A 65 -6.11 10.22 -16.31
C LYS A 65 -5.47 9.60 -15.08
N THR A 66 -4.39 8.85 -15.26
CA THR A 66 -3.54 8.40 -14.16
C THR A 66 -2.13 8.93 -14.41
N TYR A 67 -1.50 9.47 -13.38
CA TYR A 67 -0.07 9.80 -13.37
C TYR A 67 0.56 9.09 -12.19
N THR A 68 1.65 8.37 -12.42
CA THR A 68 2.33 7.61 -11.38
C THR A 68 3.80 8.02 -11.32
N LEU A 69 4.30 8.29 -10.11
CA LEU A 69 5.74 8.47 -9.89
C LEU A 69 6.50 7.20 -10.26
N SER A 70 7.68 7.36 -10.88
CA SER A 70 8.58 6.24 -11.12
C SER A 70 9.08 5.64 -9.81
N VAL A 71 9.37 4.34 -9.80
CA VAL A 71 10.02 3.68 -8.66
C VAL A 71 11.32 4.40 -8.32
N GLY A 72 11.55 4.65 -7.03
CA GLY A 72 12.74 5.37 -6.52
C GLY A 72 12.75 6.88 -6.73
N THR A 73 11.61 7.49 -7.08
CA THR A 73 11.51 8.96 -7.18
C THR A 73 11.76 9.63 -5.82
N THR A 74 12.77 10.50 -5.74
CA THR A 74 13.13 11.22 -4.50
C THR A 74 12.50 12.61 -4.38
N ASN A 75 12.04 13.19 -5.50
CA ASN A 75 11.42 14.51 -5.57
C ASN A 75 9.89 14.44 -5.79
N GLY A 76 9.23 13.47 -5.15
CA GLY A 76 7.80 13.21 -5.35
C GLY A 76 6.92 14.40 -4.96
N ASN A 77 7.30 15.17 -3.95
CA ASN A 77 6.56 16.35 -3.49
C ASN A 77 6.60 17.49 -4.51
N GLU A 78 7.74 17.70 -5.17
CA GLU A 78 7.92 18.72 -6.21
C GLU A 78 7.10 18.38 -7.46
N VAL A 79 7.13 17.11 -7.86
CA VAL A 79 6.29 16.61 -8.97
C VAL A 79 4.81 16.79 -8.63
N GLN A 80 4.40 16.40 -7.42
CA GLN A 80 3.02 16.60 -6.97
C GLN A 80 2.62 18.08 -6.96
N THR A 81 3.49 18.97 -6.46
CA THR A 81 3.26 20.43 -6.48
C THR A 81 3.08 20.97 -7.89
N THR A 82 3.85 20.46 -8.85
CA THR A 82 3.72 20.81 -10.26
C THR A 82 2.36 20.39 -10.83
N GLU A 83 1.90 19.18 -10.52
CA GLU A 83 0.59 18.68 -10.95
C GLU A 83 -0.57 19.49 -10.34
N PHE A 84 -0.48 19.88 -9.07
CA PHE A 84 -1.46 20.74 -8.40
C PHE A 84 -1.49 22.18 -8.95
N SER A 85 -0.36 22.67 -9.48
CA SER A 85 -0.26 23.98 -10.12
C SER A 85 -0.77 24.00 -11.56
N SER A 86 -1.12 22.84 -12.11
CA SER A 86 -1.63 22.72 -13.48
C SER A 86 -3.06 23.25 -13.61
N LYS A 87 -3.55 23.40 -14.85
CA LYS A 87 -4.95 23.78 -15.10
C LYS A 87 -5.96 22.69 -14.70
N THR A 88 -5.49 21.47 -14.49
CA THR A 88 -6.29 20.28 -14.20
C THR A 88 -5.61 19.48 -13.08
N PRO A 89 -5.69 19.96 -11.81
CA PRO A 89 -5.08 19.27 -10.67
C PRO A 89 -5.73 17.89 -10.44
N PRO A 90 -5.03 16.98 -9.74
CA PRO A 90 -5.57 15.66 -9.43
C PRO A 90 -6.80 15.74 -8.52
N THR A 91 -7.79 14.88 -8.79
CA THR A 91 -9.01 14.73 -7.97
C THR A 91 -8.79 13.75 -6.83
N ILE A 92 -8.02 12.69 -7.09
CA ILE A 92 -7.58 11.70 -6.10
C ILE A 92 -6.07 11.67 -6.16
N PHE A 93 -5.40 11.74 -5.02
CA PHE A 93 -3.95 11.79 -4.99
C PHE A 93 -3.38 11.09 -3.76
N SER A 94 -2.21 10.49 -3.92
CA SER A 94 -1.45 9.92 -2.81
C SER A 94 -0.90 11.01 -1.90
N SER A 95 -1.04 10.82 -0.59
CA SER A 95 -0.33 11.63 0.37
C SER A 95 -0.04 10.85 1.65
N GLY A 96 1.17 11.03 2.18
CA GLY A 96 1.57 10.46 3.47
C GLY A 96 1.38 11.43 4.64
N THR A 97 1.05 12.70 4.39
CA THR A 97 0.98 13.74 5.43
C THR A 97 -0.09 14.79 5.11
N LEU A 98 -0.51 15.55 6.11
CA LEU A 98 -1.39 16.70 5.93
C LEU A 98 -0.64 18.01 5.67
N THR A 99 0.69 18.04 5.81
CA THR A 99 1.49 19.27 5.87
C THR A 99 1.29 20.18 4.64
N ASN A 100 1.21 19.61 3.44
CA ASN A 100 1.13 20.40 2.20
C ASN A 100 -0.31 20.58 1.67
N TRP A 101 -1.20 19.63 1.99
CA TRP A 101 -2.48 19.48 1.30
C TRP A 101 -3.69 19.47 2.24
N GLY A 102 -3.43 19.39 3.55
CA GLY A 102 -4.46 19.35 4.58
C GLY A 102 -5.13 20.70 4.83
N PRO A 103 -6.11 20.74 5.75
CA PRO A 103 -6.96 21.91 5.98
C PRO A 103 -6.20 23.15 6.50
N ASP A 104 -5.07 22.97 7.17
CA ASP A 104 -4.29 24.08 7.76
C ASP A 104 -3.23 24.66 6.79
N SER A 105 -3.14 24.12 5.57
CA SER A 105 -2.17 24.56 4.56
C SER A 105 -2.84 24.81 3.21
N GLY A 106 -2.97 23.78 2.39
CA GLY A 106 -3.51 23.88 1.04
C GLY A 106 -5.03 23.77 0.93
N ASP A 107 -5.69 23.17 1.94
CA ASP A 107 -7.13 22.86 1.96
C ASP A 107 -7.61 22.08 0.71
N TYR A 108 -6.78 21.15 0.24
CA TYR A 108 -7.07 20.28 -0.90
C TYR A 108 -7.69 18.92 -0.51
N MET A 109 -7.71 18.61 0.78
CA MET A 109 -8.19 17.33 1.31
C MET A 109 -9.55 17.49 1.98
N GLN A 110 -10.51 16.69 1.53
CA GLN A 110 -11.84 16.65 2.11
C GLN A 110 -11.89 15.64 3.27
N ASP A 111 -12.40 16.08 4.42
CA ASP A 111 -12.74 15.18 5.52
C ASP A 111 -13.87 14.24 5.06
N ILE A 112 -13.56 12.94 5.00
CA ILE A 112 -14.44 11.87 4.53
C ILE A 112 -15.73 11.83 5.36
N ASN A 113 -15.65 12.16 6.65
CA ASN A 113 -16.81 12.18 7.54
C ASN A 113 -17.85 13.23 7.15
N LYS A 114 -17.44 14.24 6.39
CA LYS A 114 -18.30 15.31 5.88
C LYS A 114 -18.85 15.03 4.47
N ILE A 115 -18.38 13.98 3.80
CA ILE A 115 -18.87 13.58 2.46
C ILE A 115 -20.22 12.88 2.59
N ASP A 116 -21.20 13.28 1.79
CA ASP A 116 -22.51 12.60 1.73
C ASP A 116 -22.43 11.29 0.92
N ASN A 117 -21.74 10.30 1.49
CA ASN A 117 -21.61 8.96 0.90
C ASN A 117 -21.51 7.90 2.00
N ALA A 118 -22.62 7.20 2.26
CA ALA A 118 -22.71 6.20 3.32
C ALA A 118 -21.74 5.02 3.13
N LYS A 119 -21.48 4.60 1.89
CA LYS A 119 -20.55 3.49 1.60
C LYS A 119 -19.11 3.90 1.90
N LEU A 120 -18.72 5.11 1.51
CA LEU A 120 -17.40 5.66 1.79
C LEU A 120 -17.17 5.85 3.29
N LYS A 121 -18.17 6.38 4.00
CA LYS A 121 -18.12 6.52 5.47
C LYS A 121 -17.93 5.18 6.16
N LYS A 122 -18.71 4.16 5.77
CA LYS A 122 -18.56 2.81 6.31
C LYS A 122 -17.14 2.26 6.08
N LEU A 123 -16.60 2.42 4.87
CA LEU A 123 -15.22 2.00 4.56
C LEU A 123 -14.19 2.75 5.42
N ALA A 124 -14.40 4.05 5.64
CA ALA A 124 -13.52 4.85 6.48
C ALA A 124 -13.58 4.45 7.97
N ASP A 125 -14.75 4.04 8.45
CA ASP A 125 -14.94 3.55 9.83
C ASP A 125 -14.23 2.22 10.09
N GLU A 126 -14.06 1.37 9.07
CA GLU A 126 -13.33 0.10 9.15
C GLU A 126 -11.81 0.29 9.28
N ILE A 127 -11.27 1.49 8.97
CA ILE A 127 -9.85 1.78 9.10
C ILE A 127 -9.49 1.93 10.60
N PRO A 128 -8.49 1.19 11.11
CA PRO A 128 -7.97 1.37 12.47
C PRO A 128 -7.57 2.82 12.75
N ALA A 129 -7.86 3.34 13.94
CA ALA A 129 -7.58 4.75 14.28
C ALA A 129 -6.11 5.15 14.06
N ALA A 130 -5.16 4.24 14.33
CA ALA A 130 -3.73 4.46 14.12
C ALA A 130 -3.30 4.58 12.64
N GLN A 131 -4.17 4.21 11.70
CA GLN A 131 -3.93 4.24 10.26
C GLN A 131 -4.72 5.35 9.54
N ARG A 132 -5.49 6.16 10.28
CA ARG A 132 -6.25 7.27 9.71
C ARG A 132 -5.34 8.49 9.55
N LEU A 133 -5.51 9.20 8.43
CA LEU A 133 -4.85 10.48 8.22
C LEU A 133 -5.72 11.57 8.85
N THR A 134 -5.33 12.08 10.02
CA THR A 134 -6.16 12.97 10.85
C THR A 134 -5.41 14.25 11.25
N ALA A 135 -6.06 15.42 11.22
CA ALA A 135 -5.50 16.64 11.82
C ALA A 135 -5.92 16.75 13.30
N LYS A 136 -7.18 16.43 13.59
CA LYS A 136 -7.76 16.40 14.94
C LYS A 136 -8.51 15.08 15.16
N ASN A 137 -8.74 14.76 16.43
CA ASN A 137 -9.51 13.58 16.81
C ASN A 137 -10.90 13.60 16.15
N GLY A 138 -11.23 12.51 15.45
CA GLY A 138 -12.53 12.32 14.81
C GLY A 138 -12.62 12.76 13.34
N GLU A 139 -11.54 13.29 12.75
CA GLU A 139 -11.46 13.58 11.31
C GLU A 139 -10.84 12.39 10.55
N ASN A 140 -11.08 12.26 9.25
CA ASN A 140 -10.32 11.36 8.38
C ASN A 140 -10.20 11.92 6.96
N PHE A 141 -8.98 12.17 6.50
CA PHE A 141 -8.69 12.80 5.22
C PHE A 141 -8.22 11.82 4.14
N GLY A 142 -8.21 10.51 4.41
CA GLY A 142 -7.72 9.54 3.45
C GLY A 142 -8.17 8.11 3.68
N LEU A 143 -8.01 7.30 2.64
CA LEU A 143 -8.11 5.85 2.71
C LEU A 143 -6.70 5.29 2.46
N PRO A 144 -6.14 4.44 3.35
CA PRO A 144 -4.88 3.77 3.08
C PRO A 144 -5.08 2.79 1.93
N TYR A 145 -4.29 2.96 0.86
CA TYR A 145 -4.23 1.99 -0.24
C TYR A 145 -2.91 1.20 -0.25
N ASN A 146 -1.94 1.62 0.57
CA ASN A 146 -0.69 0.93 0.81
C ASN A 146 -0.34 1.01 2.31
N ILE A 147 0.31 -0.03 2.83
CA ILE A 147 0.89 -0.06 4.17
C ILE A 147 2.32 -0.57 4.01
N GLU A 148 3.28 0.23 4.47
CA GLU A 148 4.69 -0.13 4.50
C GLU A 148 5.13 -0.22 5.96
N GLY A 149 5.95 -1.23 6.25
CA GLY A 149 6.49 -1.45 7.59
C GLY A 149 7.91 -1.97 7.48
N TYR A 150 8.75 -1.55 8.42
CA TYR A 150 10.08 -2.12 8.58
C TYR A 150 9.99 -3.46 9.28
N GLY A 151 10.76 -4.42 8.80
CA GLY A 151 10.84 -5.74 9.39
C GLY A 151 12.09 -6.48 8.92
N TYR A 152 12.45 -7.53 9.66
CA TYR A 152 13.51 -8.43 9.26
C TYR A 152 12.96 -9.48 8.30
N GLN A 153 13.69 -9.72 7.22
CA GLN A 153 13.48 -10.86 6.34
C GLN A 153 14.59 -11.88 6.58
N VAL A 154 14.26 -13.16 6.45
CA VAL A 154 15.23 -14.24 6.65
C VAL A 154 15.13 -15.23 5.50
N ASP A 155 16.28 -15.58 4.93
CA ASP A 155 16.39 -16.71 4.02
C ASP A 155 16.40 -18.01 4.84
N LYS A 156 15.38 -18.85 4.62
CA LYS A 156 15.24 -20.13 5.32
C LYS A 156 16.43 -21.07 5.08
N ASN A 157 17.08 -20.98 3.92
CA ASN A 157 18.25 -21.81 3.62
C ASN A 157 19.45 -21.39 4.48
N VAL A 158 19.64 -20.07 4.66
CA VAL A 158 20.67 -19.54 5.57
C VAL A 158 20.39 -20.00 7.01
N LEU A 159 19.14 -19.92 7.45
CA LEU A 159 18.76 -20.36 8.81
C LEU A 159 19.00 -21.86 9.02
N LYS A 160 18.71 -22.69 8.02
CA LYS A 160 18.98 -24.14 8.01
C LYS A 160 20.47 -24.47 8.04
N ASP A 161 21.29 -23.66 7.37
CA ASP A 161 22.74 -23.86 7.35
C ASP A 161 23.42 -23.39 8.63
N LEU A 162 22.81 -22.45 9.37
CA LEU A 162 23.28 -21.97 10.67
C LEU A 162 22.94 -22.93 11.83
N PHE A 163 21.75 -23.53 11.85
CA PHE A 163 21.23 -24.30 12.99
C PHE A 163 20.99 -25.77 12.67
N GLU A 164 21.09 -26.63 13.67
CA GLU A 164 20.59 -28.00 13.60
C GLU A 164 19.09 -28.07 13.94
N GLY A 165 18.45 -29.13 13.47
CA GLY A 165 17.05 -29.42 13.80
C GLY A 165 16.02 -28.73 12.90
N ASP A 166 14.90 -28.33 13.51
CA ASP A 166 13.73 -27.85 12.78
C ASP A 166 13.81 -26.34 12.50
N THR A 167 14.14 -26.01 11.24
CA THR A 167 14.21 -24.63 10.75
C THR A 167 12.85 -23.91 10.79
N ASP A 168 11.74 -24.64 10.61
CA ASP A 168 10.40 -24.03 10.62
C ASP A 168 9.98 -23.66 12.04
N ALA A 169 10.33 -24.48 13.03
CA ALA A 169 10.14 -24.15 14.43
C ALA A 169 10.95 -22.90 14.82
N LEU A 170 12.25 -22.86 14.48
CA LEU A 170 13.08 -21.68 14.75
C LEU A 170 12.53 -20.42 14.09
N LEU A 171 12.10 -20.51 12.83
CA LEU A 171 11.49 -19.37 12.13
C LEU A 171 10.19 -18.90 12.79
N ALA A 172 9.35 -19.83 13.26
CA ALA A 172 8.12 -19.49 13.97
C ALA A 172 8.42 -18.76 15.29
N ASP A 173 9.42 -19.22 16.03
CA ASP A 173 9.82 -18.59 17.29
C ASP A 173 10.52 -17.25 17.10
N LEU A 174 11.35 -17.09 16.06
CA LEU A 174 11.92 -15.77 15.72
C LEU A 174 10.84 -14.74 15.37
N LYS A 175 9.72 -15.17 14.77
CA LYS A 175 8.57 -14.29 14.49
C LYS A 175 7.75 -13.97 15.73
N ALA A 176 7.75 -14.86 16.73
CA ALA A 176 6.95 -14.74 17.93
C ALA A 176 7.71 -14.10 19.11
N GLU A 177 9.04 -14.02 19.04
CA GLU A 177 9.92 -13.47 20.08
C GLU A 177 9.52 -12.03 20.45
N PRO A 178 8.95 -11.82 21.65
CA PRO A 178 8.50 -10.49 22.06
C PRO A 178 9.59 -9.66 22.74
N ASP A 179 10.70 -10.28 23.18
CA ASP A 179 11.74 -9.62 23.95
C ASP A 179 12.94 -9.20 23.09
N TYR A 180 13.17 -7.88 23.03
CA TYR A 180 14.26 -7.30 22.26
C TYR A 180 15.64 -7.71 22.78
N THR A 181 15.78 -7.95 24.09
CA THR A 181 17.07 -8.38 24.67
C THR A 181 17.43 -9.80 24.23
N SER A 182 16.44 -10.69 24.19
CA SER A 182 16.55 -12.06 23.72
C SER A 182 16.87 -12.08 22.22
N TRP A 183 16.20 -11.25 21.42
CA TRP A 183 16.56 -11.02 20.01
C TRP A 183 18.01 -10.56 19.83
N GLN A 184 18.47 -9.56 20.60
CA GLN A 184 19.86 -9.10 20.55
C GLN A 184 20.87 -10.20 20.93
N THR A 185 20.50 -11.04 21.89
CA THR A 185 21.32 -12.18 22.30
C THR A 185 21.44 -13.22 21.19
N PHE A 186 20.32 -13.54 20.52
CA PHE A 186 20.32 -14.38 19.32
C PHE A 186 21.24 -13.81 18.23
N VAL A 187 21.09 -12.53 17.90
CA VAL A 187 21.92 -11.85 16.88
C VAL A 187 23.41 -11.93 17.21
N LYS A 188 23.80 -11.67 18.47
CA LYS A 188 25.21 -11.76 18.91
C LYS A 188 25.76 -13.18 18.82
N ALA A 189 24.94 -14.18 19.12
CA ALA A 189 25.35 -15.57 18.99
C ALA A 189 25.56 -15.96 17.52
N VAL A 190 24.67 -15.50 16.62
CA VAL A 190 24.85 -15.70 15.17
C VAL A 190 26.12 -14.98 14.67
N ASP A 191 26.38 -13.76 15.13
CA ASP A 191 27.59 -13.00 14.79
C ASP A 191 28.87 -13.72 15.25
N ALA A 192 28.89 -14.24 16.47
CA ALA A 192 30.01 -15.03 16.98
C ALA A 192 30.23 -16.29 16.12
N TYR A 193 29.17 -17.06 15.85
CA TYR A 193 29.24 -18.22 14.96
C TYR A 193 29.82 -17.87 13.58
N ILE A 194 29.37 -16.77 12.98
CA ILE A 194 29.86 -16.28 11.68
C ILE A 194 31.32 -15.84 11.75
N LYS A 195 31.79 -15.22 12.84
CA LYS A 195 33.16 -14.70 12.91
C LYS A 195 34.21 -15.77 13.22
N ASP A 196 33.95 -16.61 14.21
CA ASP A 196 34.95 -17.52 14.77
C ASP A 196 34.48 -18.97 14.91
N GLY A 197 33.23 -19.27 14.55
CA GLY A 197 32.68 -20.62 14.65
C GLY A 197 32.24 -21.00 16.06
N THR A 198 32.07 -20.04 16.97
CA THR A 198 31.55 -20.30 18.32
C THR A 198 30.17 -20.95 18.26
N VAL A 199 30.06 -22.18 18.77
CA VAL A 199 28.80 -22.90 18.93
C VAL A 199 28.31 -22.70 20.36
N SER A 200 27.14 -22.06 20.52
CA SER A 200 26.47 -21.89 21.81
C SER A 200 24.97 -22.12 21.65
N PRO A 201 24.30 -22.72 22.63
CA PRO A 201 22.84 -22.78 22.60
C PRO A 201 22.27 -21.36 22.63
N VAL A 202 21.25 -21.10 21.83
CA VAL A 202 20.46 -19.87 21.85
C VAL A 202 19.05 -20.19 22.31
N THR A 203 18.43 -19.28 23.06
CA THR A 203 17.02 -19.39 23.43
C THR A 203 16.24 -18.34 22.64
N VAL A 204 15.19 -18.78 21.95
CA VAL A 204 14.28 -17.92 21.19
C VAL A 204 12.87 -18.34 21.56
N ASN A 205 12.04 -17.38 22.01
CA ASN A 205 10.67 -17.59 22.44
C ASN A 205 10.53 -18.74 23.47
N GLY A 206 11.52 -18.88 24.37
CA GLY A 206 11.57 -19.92 25.40
C GLY A 206 12.06 -21.30 24.93
N HIS A 207 12.34 -21.50 23.64
CA HIS A 207 12.88 -22.75 23.10
C HIS A 207 14.37 -22.64 22.80
N THR A 208 15.10 -23.74 23.03
CA THR A 208 16.55 -23.79 22.81
C THR A 208 16.90 -24.36 21.44
N TYR A 209 17.81 -23.68 20.74
CA TYR A 209 18.35 -24.06 19.45
C TYR A 209 19.88 -24.11 19.51
N THR A 210 20.47 -24.97 18.69
CA THR A 210 21.92 -25.16 18.63
C THR A 210 22.42 -24.94 17.22
N PHE A 211 23.53 -24.21 17.09
CA PHE A 211 24.20 -24.06 15.80
C PHE A 211 24.69 -25.41 15.24
N ALA A 212 24.83 -25.47 13.92
CA ALA A 212 25.58 -26.53 13.27
C ALA A 212 27.01 -26.58 13.79
N ALA A 213 27.52 -27.78 14.10
CA ALA A 213 28.83 -27.95 14.74
C ALA A 213 29.98 -27.35 13.92
N GLU A 214 29.83 -27.33 12.59
CA GLU A 214 30.72 -26.66 11.65
C GLU A 214 29.88 -25.86 10.65
N LYS A 215 30.45 -24.77 10.13
CA LYS A 215 29.80 -23.99 9.08
C LYS A 215 29.54 -24.86 7.84
N LYS A 216 28.30 -24.87 7.37
CA LYS A 216 27.86 -25.61 6.18
C LYS A 216 27.12 -24.69 5.20
N GLY A 217 27.04 -25.11 3.94
CA GLY A 217 26.31 -24.40 2.89
C GLY A 217 26.61 -22.90 2.84
N LEU A 218 25.56 -22.08 2.81
CA LEU A 218 25.62 -20.62 2.74
C LEU A 218 26.29 -20.00 3.97
N ALA A 219 26.25 -20.65 5.13
CA ALA A 219 26.87 -20.14 6.36
C ALA A 219 28.40 -20.00 6.25
N LYS A 220 29.04 -20.67 5.29
CA LYS A 220 30.49 -20.53 5.02
C LYS A 220 30.86 -19.17 4.41
N GLU A 221 29.92 -18.56 3.69
CA GLU A 221 30.16 -17.33 2.92
C GLU A 221 29.68 -16.07 3.65
N LEU A 222 29.02 -16.23 4.80
CA LEU A 222 28.52 -15.11 5.59
C LEU A 222 29.67 -14.32 6.21
N ASN A 223 29.57 -13.00 6.14
CA ASN A 223 30.48 -12.04 6.77
C ASN A 223 29.77 -11.10 7.77
N GLY A 224 28.47 -11.26 7.96
CA GLY A 224 27.64 -10.49 8.87
C GLY A 224 26.25 -11.11 9.03
N VAL A 225 25.53 -10.68 10.08
CA VAL A 225 24.19 -11.19 10.40
C VAL A 225 23.10 -10.52 9.57
N PHE A 226 23.25 -9.22 9.34
CA PHE A 226 22.30 -8.42 8.57
C PHE A 226 22.92 -7.99 7.25
N VAL A 227 22.12 -8.08 6.21
CA VAL A 227 22.35 -7.37 4.96
C VAL A 227 21.25 -6.32 4.84
N GLU A 228 21.63 -5.08 4.55
CA GLU A 228 20.69 -4.11 4.05
C GLU A 228 20.50 -4.41 2.57
N SER A 229 19.30 -4.81 2.18
CA SER A 229 18.92 -4.96 0.77
C SER A 229 18.88 -3.58 0.13
N GLY A 230 20.04 -2.96 -0.12
CA GLY A 230 20.19 -1.53 -0.44
C GLY A 230 20.73 -1.23 -1.84
N ALA A 231 20.80 -2.22 -2.74
CA ALA A 231 21.19 -1.96 -4.14
C ALA A 231 19.99 -1.64 -5.05
N GLU A 232 18.77 -1.74 -4.52
CA GLU A 232 17.55 -1.54 -5.29
C GLU A 232 17.00 -0.13 -5.04
N LEU A 233 16.43 0.51 -6.06
CA LEU A 233 16.00 1.92 -6.05
C LEU A 233 14.89 2.27 -5.04
N TRP A 234 14.32 1.28 -4.35
CA TRP A 234 13.12 1.36 -3.51
C TRP A 234 13.34 1.21 -2.00
N THR A 235 14.56 0.99 -1.52
CA THR A 235 14.84 0.95 -0.08
C THR A 235 15.16 2.35 0.44
N TYR A 236 14.32 2.84 1.34
CA TYR A 236 14.39 4.15 2.00
C TYR A 236 15.40 4.18 3.14
#